data_AF-A0A3L6L9S0-F1
#
_entry.id   AF-A0A3L6L9S0-F1
#
_cell.length_a   1.000
_cell.length_b   1.000
_cell.length_c   1.000
_cell.angle_alpha   90.00
_cell.angle_beta   90.00
_cell.angle_gamma   90.00
#
_symmetry.space_group_name_H-M   'P 1'
#
loop_
_entity.id
_entity.type
_entity.pdbx_description
1 polymer ?
#
loop_
_entity_poly.entity_id
_entity_poly.type
_entity_poly.pdbx_seq_one_letter_code
_entity_poly.pdbx_strand_id
1 'polypeptide(L)'
;MPEHHAQKIEALRSRLVNMAAVARFFTPVIESAAHFGLLPKAWHPMCKLSEELHNIPGSTKNKAMQAAQESKKLALAAKRFAIFAAKDSESEKAAAATILRLHFEVKAAAAAEHLATTLIPSNFKAAAHASYLKGRLDETIKTLKGITSTNNNGCLVTNTVDKTTRTSGNLGTEACRLAPPDTEAAEHTSAELTATGYVKLQSGSSGFQADANRAYKLLTGDFTNGVGTTTAAAAFTP
;
A
#
# COMPACT_ATOMS: atom_id res chain seq x y z
N MET A 1 -36.00 -9.04 -21.36
CA MET A 1 -35.26 -8.73 -20.12
C MET A 1 -33.82 -8.26 -20.39
N PRO A 2 -33.58 -7.13 -21.10
CA PRO A 2 -32.21 -6.65 -21.35
C PRO A 2 -31.75 -5.56 -20.35
N GLU A 3 -32.66 -4.94 -19.61
CA GLU A 3 -32.37 -3.74 -18.80
C GLU A 3 -31.53 -4.04 -17.55
N HIS A 4 -31.63 -5.24 -17.00
CA HIS A 4 -30.94 -5.58 -15.75
C HIS A 4 -29.43 -5.81 -15.92
N HIS A 5 -28.98 -6.07 -17.15
CA HIS A 5 -27.56 -6.26 -17.49
C HIS A 5 -26.85 -4.92 -17.80
N ALA A 6 -27.57 -3.94 -18.35
CA ALA A 6 -27.03 -2.61 -18.64
C ALA A 6 -26.72 -1.83 -17.34
N GLN A 7 -27.59 -1.91 -16.32
CA GLN A 7 -27.38 -1.25 -15.02
C GLN A 7 -26.16 -1.76 -14.24
N LYS A 8 -25.79 -3.05 -14.38
CA LYS A 8 -24.58 -3.60 -13.73
C LYS A 8 -23.29 -3.12 -14.40
N ILE A 9 -23.31 -2.85 -15.70
CA ILE A 9 -22.15 -2.35 -16.46
C ILE A 9 -21.92 -0.86 -16.17
N GLU A 10 -22.99 -0.07 -16.00
CA GLU A 10 -22.92 1.33 -15.58
C GLU A 10 -22.39 1.48 -14.14
N ALA A 11 -22.81 0.59 -13.22
CA ALA A 11 -22.34 0.57 -11.83
C ALA A 11 -20.86 0.17 -11.70
N LEU A 12 -20.33 -0.60 -12.65
CA LEU A 12 -18.90 -0.94 -12.74
C LEU A 12 -18.07 0.21 -13.37
N ARG A 13 -18.63 0.96 -14.33
CA ARG A 13 -18.01 2.17 -14.90
C ARG A 13 -17.93 3.31 -13.89
N SER A 14 -18.95 3.47 -13.03
CA SER A 14 -19.01 4.51 -12.00
C SER A 14 -17.98 4.33 -10.87
N ARG A 15 -17.40 3.14 -10.69
CA ARG A 15 -16.35 2.87 -9.68
C ARG A 15 -14.93 3.24 -10.14
N LEU A 16 -14.74 3.60 -11.42
CA LEU A 16 -13.44 3.96 -11.99
C LEU A 16 -13.23 5.48 -12.15
N VAL A 17 -14.23 6.30 -11.82
CA VAL A 17 -14.15 7.76 -11.94
C VAL A 17 -14.39 8.39 -10.57
N ASN A 18 -13.40 8.28 -9.68
CA ASN A 18 -13.30 9.12 -8.48
C ASN A 18 -11.83 9.29 -8.08
N MET A 19 -11.01 9.73 -9.04
CA MET A 19 -9.64 10.17 -8.79
C MET A 19 -9.40 11.56 -9.40
N ALA A 20 -10.31 12.50 -9.11
CA ALA A 20 -10.18 13.89 -9.54
C ALA A 20 -10.75 14.85 -8.49
N ALA A 21 -10.06 14.96 -7.35
CA ALA A 21 -10.21 16.11 -6.44
C ALA A 21 -8.98 16.24 -5.52
N VAL A 22 -7.79 16.36 -6.09
CA VAL A 22 -6.60 16.81 -5.34
C VAL A 22 -6.11 18.09 -6.00
N ALA A 23 -6.80 19.20 -5.74
CA ALA A 23 -6.35 20.52 -6.19
C ALA A 23 -6.89 21.67 -5.33
N ARG A 24 -7.12 21.46 -4.02
CA ARG A 24 -7.52 22.52 -3.09
C ARG A 24 -6.91 22.38 -1.68
N PHE A 25 -5.61 22.09 -1.59
CA PHE A 25 -4.90 22.01 -0.30
C PHE A 25 -3.90 23.13 -0.02
N PHE A 26 -3.81 24.15 -0.86
CA PHE A 26 -2.96 25.32 -0.59
C PHE A 26 -3.88 26.54 -0.63
N THR A 27 -4.14 27.24 0.47
CA THR A 27 -3.19 27.77 1.44
C THR A 27 -3.86 28.09 2.77
N PRO A 28 -3.17 27.85 3.89
CA PRO A 28 -3.11 28.85 4.95
C PRO A 28 -1.69 29.41 5.04
N VAL A 29 -1.56 30.72 5.26
CA VAL A 29 -0.32 31.31 5.79
C VAL A 29 -0.15 30.73 7.20
N ILE A 30 0.94 29.99 7.42
CA ILE A 30 1.18 29.24 8.65
C ILE A 30 2.08 30.07 9.57
N GLU A 31 1.51 30.48 10.70
CA GLU A 31 2.25 30.91 11.88
C GLU A 31 1.96 29.92 13.01
N SER A 32 2.29 28.67 12.75
CA SER A 32 2.55 27.64 13.76
C SER A 32 4.06 27.58 13.93
N ALA A 33 4.58 27.08 15.06
CA ALA A 33 6.00 26.92 15.33
C ALA A 33 6.68 25.94 14.33
N ALA A 34 6.85 26.40 13.09
CA ALA A 34 7.02 25.61 11.89
C ALA A 34 8.41 24.97 11.74
N HIS A 35 9.21 24.99 12.80
CA HIS A 35 10.64 24.68 12.77
C HIS A 35 11.04 23.73 13.90
N PHE A 36 10.10 23.04 14.56
CA PHE A 36 10.41 22.04 15.58
C PHE A 36 10.15 20.62 15.07
N GLY A 37 10.77 19.65 15.74
CA GLY A 37 10.66 18.23 15.42
C GLY A 37 9.21 17.73 15.39
N LEU A 38 8.94 16.77 14.52
CA LEU A 38 7.66 16.09 14.37
C LEU A 38 7.38 15.17 15.56
N LEU A 39 6.19 15.32 16.15
CA LEU A 39 5.70 14.48 17.24
C LEU A 39 5.24 13.11 16.73
N PRO A 40 5.18 12.08 17.60
CA PRO A 40 4.69 10.74 17.30
C PRO A 40 3.40 10.68 16.49
N LYS A 41 2.42 11.51 16.83
CA LYS A 41 1.14 11.56 16.10
C LYS A 41 1.27 11.94 14.61
N ALA A 42 2.35 12.61 14.21
CA ALA A 42 2.62 12.95 12.81
C ALA A 42 3.32 11.81 12.07
N TRP A 43 4.38 11.24 12.66
CA TRP A 43 5.24 10.27 11.96
C TRP A 43 4.88 8.80 12.23
N HIS A 44 4.18 8.46 13.32
CA HIS A 44 3.70 7.08 13.56
C HIS A 44 2.79 6.57 12.43
N PRO A 45 1.80 7.34 11.95
CA PRO A 45 0.98 6.88 10.82
C PRO A 45 1.78 6.60 9.55
N MET A 46 2.88 7.34 9.32
CA MET A 46 3.77 7.08 8.19
C MET A 46 4.53 5.76 8.37
N CYS A 47 5.01 5.46 9.58
CA CYS A 47 5.62 4.18 9.92
C CYS A 47 4.63 3.03 9.73
N LYS A 48 3.40 3.14 10.28
CA LYS A 48 2.36 2.11 10.14
C LYS A 48 1.99 1.86 8.68
N LEU A 49 1.81 2.92 7.90
CA LEU A 49 1.56 2.79 6.48
C LEU A 49 2.72 2.09 5.77
N SER A 50 3.96 2.48 6.05
CA SER A 50 5.14 1.81 5.50
C SER A 50 5.18 0.32 5.85
N GLU A 51 4.82 -0.06 7.08
CA GLU A 51 4.75 -1.46 7.52
C GLU A 51 3.63 -2.24 6.84
N GLU A 52 2.47 -1.62 6.59
CA GLU A 52 1.40 -2.25 5.82
C GLU A 52 1.82 -2.48 4.36
N LEU A 53 2.43 -1.47 3.72
CA LEU A 53 2.93 -1.56 2.35
C LEU A 53 4.04 -2.61 2.19
N HIS A 54 4.77 -2.93 3.27
CA HIS A 54 5.85 -3.91 3.25
C HIS A 54 5.37 -5.31 2.83
N ASN A 55 4.15 -5.69 3.19
CA ASN A 55 3.62 -7.03 2.96
C ASN A 55 2.86 -7.17 1.63
N ILE A 56 2.53 -6.07 0.95
CA ILE A 56 1.72 -6.10 -0.28
C ILE A 56 2.38 -6.93 -1.40
N PRO A 57 3.68 -6.76 -1.72
CA PRO A 57 4.30 -7.53 -2.80
C PRO A 57 4.29 -9.05 -2.58
N GLY A 58 4.62 -9.52 -1.37
CA GLY A 58 4.50 -10.94 -1.02
C GLY A 58 3.05 -11.43 -1.12
N SER A 59 2.10 -10.67 -0.57
CA SER A 59 0.69 -11.07 -0.57
C SER A 59 0.11 -11.17 -1.99
N THR A 60 0.46 -10.25 -2.89
CA THR A 60 0.00 -10.31 -4.29
C THR A 60 0.66 -11.45 -5.07
N LYS A 61 1.94 -11.76 -4.82
CA LYS A 61 2.61 -12.98 -5.32
C LYS A 61 1.86 -14.22 -4.85
N ASN A 62 1.56 -14.33 -3.57
CA ASN A 62 0.86 -15.48 -3.00
C ASN A 62 -0.53 -15.66 -3.63
N LYS A 63 -1.31 -14.59 -3.78
CA LYS A 63 -2.62 -14.62 -4.47
C LYS A 63 -2.52 -15.14 -5.92
N ALA A 64 -1.51 -14.69 -6.68
CA ALA A 64 -1.29 -15.19 -8.03
C ALA A 64 -0.94 -16.68 -8.04
N MET A 65 -0.10 -17.13 -7.11
CA MET A 65 0.26 -18.55 -6.96
C MET A 65 -0.95 -19.42 -6.59
N GLN A 66 -1.80 -18.96 -5.67
CA GLN A 66 -3.03 -19.68 -5.30
C GLN A 66 -3.97 -19.81 -6.50
N ALA A 67 -4.18 -18.74 -7.27
CA ALA A 67 -5.01 -18.78 -8.47
C ALA A 67 -4.46 -19.78 -9.52
N ALA A 68 -3.14 -19.82 -9.71
CA ALA A 68 -2.50 -20.80 -10.59
C ALA A 68 -2.69 -22.24 -10.11
N GLN A 69 -2.56 -22.48 -8.79
CA GLN A 69 -2.80 -23.79 -8.19
C GLN A 69 -4.25 -24.25 -8.36
N GLU A 70 -5.23 -23.35 -8.23
CA GLU A 70 -6.63 -23.68 -8.46
C GLU A 70 -6.91 -24.03 -9.93
N SER A 71 -6.35 -23.30 -10.89
CA SER A 71 -6.43 -23.66 -12.32
C SER A 71 -5.85 -25.07 -12.57
N LYS A 72 -4.70 -25.38 -11.96
CA LYS A 72 -4.09 -26.73 -12.05
C LYS A 72 -4.99 -27.82 -11.45
N LYS A 73 -5.66 -27.58 -10.33
CA LYS A 73 -6.59 -28.53 -9.71
C LYS A 73 -7.77 -28.83 -10.64
N LEU A 74 -8.33 -27.81 -11.28
CA LEU A 74 -9.42 -27.96 -12.26
C LEU A 74 -8.96 -28.80 -13.46
N ALA A 75 -7.79 -28.50 -14.02
CA ALA A 75 -7.23 -29.27 -15.13
C ALA A 75 -6.97 -30.74 -14.77
N LEU A 76 -6.52 -31.01 -13.53
CA LEU A 76 -6.34 -32.38 -13.04
C LEU A 76 -7.68 -33.11 -12.90
N ALA A 77 -8.72 -32.44 -12.40
CA ALA A 77 -10.06 -33.00 -12.29
C ALA A 77 -10.59 -33.40 -13.67
N ALA A 78 -10.47 -32.52 -14.67
CA ALA A 78 -10.84 -32.82 -16.05
C ALA A 78 -10.16 -34.10 -16.57
N LYS A 79 -8.83 -34.22 -16.39
CA LYS A 79 -8.07 -35.40 -16.81
C LYS A 79 -8.56 -36.68 -16.12
N ARG A 80 -8.87 -36.64 -14.83
CA ARG A 80 -9.41 -37.79 -14.09
C ARG A 80 -10.75 -38.24 -14.66
N PHE A 81 -11.66 -37.31 -14.95
CA PHE A 81 -12.95 -37.64 -15.57
C PHE A 81 -12.79 -38.14 -17.01
N ALA A 82 -11.80 -37.63 -17.76
CA ALA A 82 -11.47 -38.15 -19.08
C ALA A 82 -11.02 -39.62 -19.03
N ILE A 83 -10.12 -39.96 -18.10
CA ILE A 83 -9.66 -41.34 -17.89
C ILE A 83 -10.83 -42.24 -17.49
N PHE A 84 -11.70 -41.78 -16.59
CA PHE A 84 -12.88 -42.55 -16.17
C PHE A 84 -13.81 -42.83 -17.36
N ALA A 85 -14.14 -41.81 -18.15
CA ALA A 85 -15.01 -41.96 -19.32
C ALA A 85 -14.40 -42.89 -20.39
N ALA A 86 -13.07 -42.86 -20.56
CA ALA A 86 -12.37 -43.72 -21.53
C ALA A 86 -12.29 -45.20 -21.10
N LYS A 87 -12.38 -45.49 -19.80
CA LYS A 87 -12.26 -46.86 -19.26
C LYS A 87 -13.49 -47.72 -19.55
N ASP A 88 -14.67 -47.12 -19.59
CA ASP A 88 -15.96 -47.80 -19.78
C ASP A 88 -16.90 -46.94 -20.62
N SER A 89 -16.53 -46.75 -21.88
CA SER A 89 -17.07 -45.72 -22.78
C SER A 89 -18.56 -45.85 -23.10
N GLU A 90 -19.15 -47.03 -22.90
CA GLU A 90 -20.55 -47.31 -23.23
C GLU A 90 -21.48 -47.15 -22.02
N SER A 91 -20.94 -46.94 -20.81
CA SER A 91 -21.75 -46.77 -19.60
C SER A 91 -22.38 -45.38 -19.49
N GLU A 92 -23.56 -45.29 -18.86
CA GLU A 92 -24.18 -44.01 -18.50
C GLU A 92 -23.25 -43.14 -17.61
N LYS A 93 -22.41 -43.79 -16.81
CA LYS A 93 -21.42 -43.11 -15.96
C LYS A 93 -20.31 -42.46 -16.80
N ALA A 94 -19.94 -43.03 -17.95
CA ALA A 94 -18.99 -42.39 -18.86
C ALA A 94 -19.58 -41.14 -19.54
N ALA A 95 -20.88 -41.14 -19.85
CA ALA A 95 -21.56 -39.93 -20.32
C ALA A 95 -21.53 -38.82 -19.25
N ALA A 96 -21.87 -39.15 -18.00
CA ALA A 96 -21.79 -38.20 -16.88
C ALA A 96 -20.35 -37.68 -16.64
N ALA A 97 -19.36 -38.56 -16.68
CA ALA A 97 -17.96 -38.19 -16.55
C ALA A 97 -17.47 -37.30 -17.71
N THR A 98 -17.96 -37.53 -18.93
CA THR A 98 -17.65 -36.66 -20.07
C THR A 98 -18.16 -35.23 -19.87
N ILE A 99 -19.36 -35.07 -19.30
CA ILE A 99 -19.90 -33.75 -18.95
C ILE A 99 -19.02 -33.07 -17.89
N LEU A 100 -18.63 -33.80 -16.84
CA LEU A 100 -17.75 -33.27 -15.79
C LEU A 100 -16.36 -32.91 -16.33
N ARG A 101 -15.79 -33.71 -17.24
CA ARG A 101 -14.56 -33.39 -17.95
C ARG A 101 -14.68 -32.04 -18.64
N LEU A 102 -15.68 -31.86 -19.49
CA LEU A 102 -15.91 -30.61 -20.23
C LEU A 102 -16.10 -29.42 -19.29
N HIS A 103 -16.86 -29.60 -18.21
CA HIS A 103 -17.05 -28.56 -17.20
C HIS A 103 -15.72 -28.09 -16.59
N PHE A 104 -14.87 -29.02 -16.16
CA PHE A 104 -13.59 -28.70 -15.56
C PHE A 104 -12.57 -28.15 -16.56
N GLU A 105 -12.62 -28.58 -17.83
CA GLU A 105 -11.78 -28.02 -18.91
C GLU A 105 -12.11 -26.55 -19.15
N VAL A 106 -13.39 -26.22 -19.31
CA VAL A 106 -13.84 -24.84 -19.52
C VAL A 106 -13.44 -23.96 -18.32
N LYS A 107 -13.65 -24.45 -17.10
CA LYS A 107 -13.24 -23.70 -15.89
C LYS A 107 -11.72 -23.52 -15.78
N ALA A 108 -10.94 -24.54 -16.10
CA ALA A 108 -9.48 -24.45 -16.06
C ALA A 108 -8.96 -23.42 -17.08
N ALA A 109 -9.51 -23.42 -18.30
CA ALA A 109 -9.18 -22.46 -19.34
C ALA A 109 -9.56 -21.02 -18.93
N ALA A 110 -10.78 -20.80 -18.45
CA ALA A 110 -11.23 -19.49 -17.98
C ALA A 110 -10.38 -18.99 -16.79
N ALA A 111 -9.98 -19.87 -15.86
CA ALA A 111 -9.11 -19.51 -14.75
C ALA A 111 -7.70 -19.12 -15.24
N ALA A 112 -7.14 -19.83 -16.21
CA ALA A 112 -5.84 -19.51 -16.79
C ALA A 112 -5.87 -18.16 -17.54
N GLU A 113 -6.94 -17.91 -18.32
CA GLU A 113 -7.15 -16.65 -19.01
C GLU A 113 -7.31 -15.48 -18.03
N HIS A 114 -8.13 -15.64 -16.99
CA HIS A 114 -8.31 -14.61 -15.96
C HIS A 114 -7.02 -14.32 -15.19
N LEU A 115 -6.22 -15.36 -14.90
CA LEU A 115 -4.91 -15.21 -14.29
C LEU A 115 -3.99 -14.34 -15.16
N ALA A 116 -3.89 -14.66 -16.47
CA ALA A 116 -3.01 -13.98 -17.40
C ALA A 116 -3.45 -12.52 -17.70
N THR A 117 -4.75 -12.30 -17.90
CA THR A 117 -5.29 -11.02 -18.38
C THR A 117 -5.64 -10.05 -17.26
N THR A 118 -5.92 -10.54 -16.06
CA THR A 118 -6.44 -9.71 -14.95
C THR A 118 -5.57 -9.78 -13.71
N LEU A 119 -5.35 -10.98 -13.16
CA LEU A 119 -4.70 -11.11 -11.85
C LEU A 119 -3.21 -10.76 -11.89
N ILE A 120 -2.46 -11.27 -12.88
CA ILE A 120 -1.02 -10.96 -12.99
C ILE A 120 -0.79 -9.45 -13.17
N PRO A 121 -1.45 -8.76 -14.14
CA PRO A 121 -1.25 -7.31 -14.31
C PRO A 121 -1.64 -6.49 -13.07
N SER A 122 -2.78 -6.80 -12.44
CA SER A 122 -3.24 -6.06 -11.26
C SER A 122 -2.35 -6.30 -10.03
N ASN A 123 -1.92 -7.53 -9.79
CA ASN A 123 -1.02 -7.89 -8.70
C ASN A 123 0.37 -7.27 -8.87
N PHE A 124 0.89 -7.25 -10.10
CA PHE A 124 2.16 -6.59 -10.40
C PHE A 124 2.07 -5.08 -10.18
N LYS A 125 1.00 -4.44 -10.66
CA LYS A 125 0.76 -3.01 -10.45
C LYS A 125 0.68 -2.67 -8.96
N ALA A 126 -0.06 -3.47 -8.19
CA ALA A 126 -0.17 -3.29 -6.74
C ALA A 126 1.19 -3.44 -6.04
N ALA A 127 1.97 -4.47 -6.38
CA ALA A 127 3.31 -4.68 -5.84
C ALA A 127 4.24 -3.50 -6.17
N ALA A 128 4.25 -3.03 -7.42
CA ALA A 128 5.08 -1.93 -7.87
C ALA A 128 4.72 -0.61 -7.16
N HIS A 129 3.43 -0.27 -7.10
CA HIS A 129 2.95 0.96 -6.47
C HIS A 129 3.23 0.96 -4.96
N ALA A 130 2.97 -0.16 -4.29
CA ALA A 130 3.23 -0.30 -2.86
C ALA A 130 4.73 -0.21 -2.55
N SER A 131 5.57 -0.89 -3.33
CA SER A 131 7.02 -0.86 -3.16
C SER A 131 7.60 0.53 -3.39
N TYR A 132 7.13 1.23 -4.43
CA TYR A 132 7.56 2.59 -4.73
C TYR A 132 7.20 3.55 -3.60
N LEU A 133 5.92 3.57 -3.19
CA LEU A 133 5.46 4.44 -2.11
C LEU A 133 6.17 4.14 -0.79
N LYS A 134 6.35 2.85 -0.46
CA LYS A 134 7.11 2.44 0.72
C LYS A 134 8.54 2.96 0.67
N GLY A 135 9.22 2.83 -0.46
CA GLY A 135 10.57 3.36 -0.63
C GLY A 135 10.65 4.87 -0.38
N ARG A 136 9.67 5.64 -0.90
CA ARG A 136 9.59 7.09 -0.66
C ARG A 136 9.36 7.41 0.81
N LEU A 137 8.42 6.73 1.48
CA LEU A 137 8.16 6.91 2.90
C LEU A 137 9.37 6.54 3.75
N ASP A 138 9.99 5.40 3.46
CA ASP A 138 11.14 4.91 4.20
C ASP A 138 12.33 5.85 4.09
N GLU A 139 12.60 6.37 2.88
CA GLU A 139 13.68 7.33 2.67
C GLU A 139 13.43 8.64 3.39
N THR A 140 12.19 9.15 3.35
CA THR A 140 11.81 10.33 4.13
C THR A 140 12.02 10.08 5.61
N ILE A 141 11.49 9.01 6.20
CA ILE A 141 11.64 8.73 7.63
C ILE A 141 13.11 8.51 8.02
N LYS A 142 13.91 7.82 7.19
CA LYS A 142 15.36 7.65 7.40
C LYS A 142 16.09 8.99 7.43
N THR A 143 15.79 9.86 6.47
CA THR A 143 16.38 11.21 6.38
C THR A 143 16.03 12.03 7.62
N LEU A 144 14.75 12.07 7.99
CA LEU A 144 14.26 12.77 9.18
C LEU A 144 14.94 12.25 10.45
N LYS A 145 15.02 10.92 10.62
CA LYS A 145 15.70 10.30 11.76
C LYS A 145 17.19 10.61 11.79
N GLY A 146 17.83 10.73 10.63
CA GLY A 146 19.26 11.01 10.48
C GLY A 146 19.63 12.45 10.85
N ILE A 147 18.72 13.40 10.64
CA ILE A 147 18.94 14.81 10.99
C ILE A 147 18.65 15.00 12.48
N THR A 148 19.67 14.76 13.31
CA THR A 148 19.64 14.99 14.75
C THR A 148 21.02 15.43 15.24
N SER A 149 21.06 16.25 16.29
CA SER A 149 22.28 16.56 17.04
C SER A 149 22.09 16.16 18.50
N THR A 150 23.17 16.12 19.29
CA THR A 150 23.09 15.69 20.70
C THR A 150 22.10 16.55 21.49
N ASN A 151 22.09 17.86 21.27
CA ASN A 151 21.43 18.80 22.17
C ASN A 151 20.26 19.56 21.53
N ASN A 152 20.39 20.03 20.28
CA ASN A 152 19.52 21.13 19.80
C ASN A 152 18.75 20.86 18.50
N ASN A 153 19.06 19.79 17.76
CA ASN A 153 18.40 19.47 16.48
C ASN A 153 17.78 18.08 16.52
N GLY A 154 16.62 17.91 15.90
CA GLY A 154 15.97 16.61 15.74
C GLY A 154 14.65 16.71 15.00
N CYS A 155 14.49 15.95 13.92
CA CYS A 155 13.26 16.00 13.11
C CYS A 155 12.17 15.08 13.62
N LEU A 156 12.54 13.99 14.30
CA LEU A 156 11.61 13.04 14.89
C LEU A 156 11.85 13.03 16.39
N VAL A 157 10.85 13.48 17.13
CA VAL A 157 10.89 13.59 18.59
C VAL A 157 9.85 12.67 19.23
N THR A 158 9.99 12.47 20.54
CA THR A 158 9.00 11.80 21.39
C THR A 158 7.76 12.70 21.59
N ASN A 159 6.84 12.33 22.48
CA ASN A 159 5.69 13.21 22.82
C ASN A 159 6.10 14.54 23.49
N THR A 160 7.38 14.74 23.75
CA THR A 160 7.98 15.95 24.30
C THR A 160 9.02 16.49 23.31
N VAL A 161 10.23 16.78 23.79
CA VAL A 161 11.32 17.41 23.01
C VAL A 161 12.56 16.51 22.90
N ASP A 162 12.43 15.24 23.32
CA ASP A 162 13.53 14.29 23.26
C ASP A 162 13.63 13.67 21.86
N LYS A 163 14.87 13.35 21.44
CA LYS A 163 15.08 12.64 20.17
C LYS A 163 14.44 11.25 20.23
N THR A 164 13.79 10.85 19.14
CA THR A 164 13.31 9.46 19.02
C THR A 164 14.47 8.50 18.80
N THR A 165 14.47 7.39 19.53
CA THR A 165 15.51 6.35 19.42
C THR A 165 15.07 5.24 18.47
N ARG A 166 16.03 4.60 17.80
CA ARG A 166 15.81 3.39 17.02
C ARG A 166 16.30 2.19 17.82
N THR A 167 15.44 1.21 18.00
CA THR A 167 15.76 -0.06 18.66
C THR A 167 15.19 -1.17 17.80
N SER A 168 16.06 -2.04 17.28
CA SER A 168 15.65 -3.10 16.35
C SER A 168 14.87 -2.53 15.14
N GLY A 169 13.79 -3.19 14.74
CA GLY A 169 12.89 -2.73 13.68
C GLY A 169 11.91 -1.62 14.10
N ASN A 170 12.11 -0.97 15.25
CA ASN A 170 11.20 0.04 15.77
C ASN A 170 11.84 1.42 15.79
N LEU A 171 10.99 2.43 15.64
CA LEU A 171 11.30 3.83 15.87
C LEU A 171 10.44 4.31 17.05
N GLY A 172 11.08 4.62 18.17
CA GLY A 172 10.39 4.72 19.46
C GLY A 172 9.73 3.39 19.81
N THR A 173 8.43 3.44 20.11
CA THR A 173 7.61 2.25 20.37
C THR A 173 6.91 1.71 19.13
N GLU A 174 7.03 2.39 17.98
CA GLU A 174 6.28 2.05 16.76
C GLU A 174 7.10 1.14 15.84
N ALA A 175 6.45 0.12 15.27
CA ALA A 175 7.08 -0.71 14.25
C ALA A 175 7.39 0.15 13.02
N CYS A 176 8.66 0.18 12.62
CA CYS A 176 9.15 1.04 11.54
C CYS A 176 10.49 0.48 11.03
N ARG A 177 10.43 -0.64 10.30
CA ARG A 177 11.61 -1.41 9.88
C ARG A 177 12.50 -0.60 8.94
N LEU A 178 11.87 0.21 8.09
CA LEU A 178 12.53 1.01 7.04
C LEU A 178 13.41 0.12 6.13
N ALA A 179 12.84 -1.00 5.71
CA ALA A 179 13.49 -2.07 4.97
C ALA A 179 12.73 -2.38 3.68
N PRO A 180 13.39 -2.96 2.65
CA PRO A 180 12.72 -3.39 1.43
C PRO A 180 11.48 -4.26 1.71
N PRO A 181 10.46 -4.27 0.83
CA PRO A 181 9.27 -5.09 1.01
C PRO A 181 9.57 -6.59 1.20
N ASP A 182 8.70 -7.27 1.94
CA ASP A 182 8.74 -8.73 2.06
C ASP A 182 8.04 -9.37 0.86
N THR A 183 8.79 -10.20 0.14
CA THR A 183 8.32 -10.92 -1.04
C THR A 183 7.72 -12.28 -0.72
N GLU A 184 7.78 -12.73 0.54
CA GLU A 184 7.25 -14.01 1.02
C GLU A 184 6.04 -13.87 1.94
N ALA A 185 5.65 -12.63 2.29
CA ALA A 185 4.45 -12.37 3.08
C ALA A 185 3.22 -13.06 2.48
N ALA A 186 2.50 -13.85 3.27
CA ALA A 186 1.31 -14.55 2.77
C ALA A 186 0.12 -13.60 2.60
N GLU A 187 -0.03 -12.69 3.55
CA GLU A 187 -1.15 -11.77 3.65
C GLU A 187 -0.67 -10.36 4.01
N HIS A 188 -1.53 -9.37 3.80
CA HIS A 188 -1.32 -8.00 4.25
C HIS A 188 -2.59 -7.49 4.95
N THR A 189 -2.42 -6.51 5.83
CA THR A 189 -3.53 -5.79 6.45
C THR A 189 -3.97 -4.62 5.57
N SER A 190 -5.16 -4.07 5.82
CA SER A 190 -5.68 -2.88 5.13
C SER A 190 -6.24 -1.88 6.15
N ALA A 191 -5.49 -1.63 7.21
CA ALA A 191 -5.88 -0.74 8.30
C ALA A 191 -5.41 0.70 8.06
N GLU A 192 -4.33 0.89 7.30
CA GLU A 192 -3.76 2.21 7.00
C GLU A 192 -4.18 2.70 5.61
N LEU A 193 -4.20 1.79 4.63
CA LEU A 193 -4.67 1.99 3.27
C LEU A 193 -5.94 1.14 3.02
N THR A 194 -7.09 1.83 2.98
CA THR A 194 -8.39 1.20 2.74
C THR A 194 -8.89 1.55 1.33
N ALA A 195 -10.07 1.01 0.96
CA ALA A 195 -10.75 1.40 -0.26
C ALA A 195 -11.10 2.91 -0.34
N THR A 196 -11.15 3.63 0.79
CA THR A 196 -11.40 5.07 0.83
C THR A 196 -10.12 5.91 0.85
N GLY A 197 -8.94 5.28 0.83
CA GLY A 197 -7.63 5.95 0.85
C GLY A 197 -6.87 5.76 2.16
N TYR A 198 -5.99 6.72 2.47
CA TYR A 198 -5.14 6.69 3.65
C TYR A 198 -5.89 7.23 4.87
N VAL A 199 -6.41 6.34 5.71
CA VAL A 199 -7.41 6.72 6.73
C VAL A 199 -6.82 7.20 8.04
N LYS A 200 -5.52 6.95 8.29
CA LYS A 200 -4.85 7.37 9.54
C LYS A 200 -3.74 8.38 9.34
N LEU A 201 -3.39 8.71 8.09
CA LEU A 201 -2.48 9.81 7.82
C LEU A 201 -3.14 11.11 8.30
N GLN A 202 -2.39 11.88 9.08
CA GLN A 202 -2.88 13.13 9.64
C GLN A 202 -2.80 14.25 8.61
N SER A 203 -3.76 15.17 8.66
CA SER A 203 -3.78 16.40 7.89
C SER A 203 -4.00 17.61 8.81
N GLY A 204 -3.47 18.76 8.42
CA GLY A 204 -3.56 20.00 9.19
C GLY A 204 -2.20 20.62 9.47
N SER A 205 -2.21 21.80 10.08
CA SER A 205 -1.03 22.67 10.22
C SER A 205 -0.57 22.90 11.67
N SER A 206 -1.34 22.46 12.67
CA SER A 206 -1.06 22.75 14.07
C SER A 206 -0.99 21.49 14.93
N GLY A 207 -0.15 21.56 15.97
CA GLY A 207 0.02 20.51 16.96
C GLY A 207 0.88 19.34 16.53
N PHE A 208 1.27 19.16 15.26
CA PHE A 208 2.07 18.00 14.80
C PHE A 208 3.58 18.12 15.10
N GLN A 209 4.01 19.29 15.57
CA GLN A 209 5.38 19.58 15.95
C GLN A 209 5.46 19.81 17.46
N ALA A 210 6.64 19.61 18.03
CA ALA A 210 6.94 20.04 19.38
C ALA A 210 6.83 21.57 19.51
N ASP A 211 6.72 22.05 20.74
CA ASP A 211 6.54 23.47 21.07
C ASP A 211 7.83 24.17 21.52
N ALA A 212 8.92 23.41 21.73
CA ALA A 212 10.24 23.93 22.10
C ALA A 212 11.36 22.94 21.77
N ASN A 213 12.60 23.44 21.69
CA ASN A 213 13.83 22.66 21.47
C ASN A 213 13.80 21.79 20.19
N ARG A 214 14.92 21.17 19.83
CA ARG A 214 15.03 20.30 18.63
C ARG A 214 14.55 21.01 17.36
N ALA A 215 15.26 22.09 17.02
CA ALA A 215 15.04 22.78 15.77
C ALA A 215 15.17 21.81 14.59
N TYR A 216 14.21 21.89 13.68
CA TYR A 216 14.08 21.12 12.47
C TYR A 216 13.85 22.06 11.29
N LYS A 217 14.97 22.52 10.73
CA LYS A 217 15.02 23.54 9.69
C LYS A 217 14.40 23.12 8.35
N LEU A 218 14.35 21.83 8.02
CA LEU A 218 13.90 21.36 6.70
C LEU A 218 12.39 21.53 6.48
N LEU A 219 11.59 21.74 7.54
CA LEU A 219 10.15 21.99 7.38
C LEU A 219 9.82 23.45 7.08
N THR A 220 10.80 24.35 7.17
CA THR A 220 10.59 25.77 6.95
C THR A 220 11.56 26.29 5.89
N GLY A 221 11.04 27.02 4.90
CA GLY A 221 11.86 27.68 3.89
C GLY A 221 12.44 29.03 4.34
N ASP A 222 12.06 29.53 5.52
CA ASP A 222 12.48 30.85 5.98
C ASP A 222 13.97 30.87 6.39
N PHE A 223 14.54 32.07 6.47
CA PHE A 223 15.97 32.26 6.74
C PHE A 223 16.32 32.41 8.22
N THR A 224 15.33 32.53 9.10
CA THR A 224 15.53 32.66 10.54
C THR A 224 15.59 31.29 11.19
N ASN A 225 14.61 30.43 10.88
CA ASN A 225 14.41 29.14 11.52
C ASN A 225 14.44 27.96 10.53
N GLY A 226 14.47 28.24 9.23
CA GLY A 226 14.40 27.26 8.16
C GLY A 226 15.73 26.97 7.43
N VAL A 227 15.63 26.29 6.29
CA VAL A 227 16.77 25.99 5.39
C VAL A 227 17.19 27.17 4.54
N GLY A 228 16.41 28.26 4.53
CA GLY A 228 16.74 29.47 3.80
C GLY A 228 18.01 30.11 4.32
N THR A 229 18.85 30.61 3.42
CA THR A 229 20.05 31.39 3.77
C THR A 229 19.86 32.88 3.55
N THR A 230 18.76 33.28 2.89
CA THR A 230 18.40 34.66 2.60
C THR A 230 16.89 34.85 2.68
N THR A 231 16.44 36.09 2.83
CA THR A 231 15.02 36.47 2.79
C THR A 231 14.28 36.04 1.52
N ALA A 232 15.00 35.73 0.44
CA ALA A 232 14.46 35.25 -0.83
C ALA A 232 14.17 33.73 -0.85
N ALA A 233 14.58 32.97 0.17
CA ALA A 233 14.47 31.51 0.20
C ALA A 233 13.08 30.96 0.56
N ALA A 234 12.07 31.83 0.68
CA ALA A 234 10.70 31.49 1.09
C ALA A 234 9.88 30.64 0.08
N ALA A 235 10.54 29.88 -0.80
CA ALA A 235 9.92 29.15 -1.90
C ALA A 235 9.74 27.63 -1.64
N PHE A 236 10.01 27.14 -0.42
CA PHE A 236 9.56 25.81 0.00
C PHE A 236 8.28 25.93 0.85
N THR A 237 7.21 26.42 0.22
CA THR A 237 5.85 26.08 0.63
C THR A 237 5.51 24.75 -0.04
N PRO A 238 5.41 23.62 0.71
CA PRO A 238 4.84 22.40 0.17
C PRO A 238 3.42 22.66 -0.33
#